data_AF-A0A0R0KLI6-F1
#
_entry.id   AF-A0A0R0KLI6-F1
#
_cell.length_a   1.000
_cell.length_b   1.000
_cell.length_c   1.000
_cell.angle_alpha   90.00
_cell.angle_beta   90.00
_cell.angle_gamma   90.00
#
_symmetry.space_group_name_H-M   'P 1'
#
loop_
_entity.id
_entity.type
_entity.pdbx_description
1 polymer ?
#
loop_
_entity_poly.entity_id
_entity_poly.type
_entity_poly.pdbx_seq_one_letter_code
_entity_poly.pdbx_strand_id
1 'polypeptide(L)'
;MEIDKAIRECDDRRLQTKYNNATYVVQRALALYSIEEVAFSFNGGKDSTVLLHILRAGYFLHKKGQNSVNGDLKDFPIRTIYFESPCAFPEINSFTYDTAAIYGLQIDTISLDFKSGLEALLKEKPIRAIFLGVRIGDPTAVGQEQFSPSSPGWPPFMRLNPILDWSYRDVWAFLLTCKVNYCSLYDQGYTSIGSIYDTVPNSLLCISNSSNKFKPAYLLADGRLERAGRAKRPSTSTGGQIPAESNGLTSQDSYKNSMLTASIIAVGDEILFGNLEDLLGPYLCRKLHSIGWSVLQHSAVHNNIDSVAEEVERQKSKSDMVFIYGGVGPLHSDVTIAGIAKAFGVRLAPDEEFEEYLRHIIGDQCTGDRNELSSKWEERVRIIACFFNMVVP
;
A
#
# COMPACT_ATOMS: atom_id res chain seq x y z
N MET A 1 -20.18 -14.55 14.07
CA MET A 1 -20.80 -15.84 13.71
C MET A 1 -21.26 -15.84 12.25
N GLU A 2 -21.97 -14.81 11.78
CA GLU A 2 -22.42 -14.70 10.39
C GLU A 2 -21.26 -14.54 9.39
N ILE A 3 -20.24 -13.74 9.72
CA ILE A 3 -19.04 -13.57 8.89
C ILE A 3 -18.30 -14.90 8.65
N ASP A 4 -17.95 -15.61 9.72
CA ASP A 4 -17.20 -16.88 9.63
C ASP A 4 -17.96 -17.91 8.80
N LYS A 5 -19.28 -17.97 8.98
CA LYS A 5 -20.15 -18.84 8.17
C LYS A 5 -20.18 -18.42 6.70
N ALA A 6 -20.41 -17.13 6.42
CA ALA A 6 -20.49 -16.61 5.06
C ALA A 6 -19.20 -16.85 4.26
N ILE A 7 -18.04 -16.71 4.90
CA ILE A 7 -16.75 -16.99 4.25
C ILE A 7 -16.54 -18.49 4.04
N ARG A 8 -16.87 -19.34 5.01
CA ARG A 8 -16.73 -20.80 4.85
C ARG A 8 -17.64 -21.39 3.77
N GLU A 9 -18.81 -20.77 3.56
CA GLU A 9 -19.80 -21.20 2.58
C GLU A 9 -19.59 -20.57 1.19
N CYS A 10 -18.68 -19.60 1.03
CA CYS A 10 -18.42 -18.99 -0.27
C CYS A 10 -17.54 -19.89 -1.15
N ASP A 11 -17.67 -19.79 -2.47
CA ASP A 11 -16.85 -20.56 -3.41
C ASP A 11 -15.45 -19.97 -3.63
N ASP A 12 -15.18 -18.77 -3.10
CA ASP A 12 -13.91 -18.07 -3.25
C ASP A 12 -12.85 -18.60 -2.27
N ARG A 13 -12.10 -19.62 -2.71
CA ARG A 13 -10.99 -20.23 -1.96
C ARG A 13 -9.89 -19.24 -1.58
N ARG A 14 -9.67 -18.21 -2.39
CA ARG A 14 -8.66 -17.18 -2.11
C ARG A 14 -9.11 -16.34 -0.93
N LEU A 15 -10.35 -15.87 -0.95
CA LEU A 15 -10.94 -15.13 0.16
C LEU A 15 -10.95 -15.96 1.46
N GLN A 16 -11.30 -17.24 1.38
CA GLN A 16 -11.21 -18.16 2.53
C GLN A 16 -9.79 -18.23 3.11
N THR A 17 -8.78 -18.34 2.25
CA THR A 17 -7.37 -18.41 2.67
C THR A 17 -6.93 -17.10 3.35
N LYS A 18 -7.22 -15.95 2.73
CA LYS A 18 -6.91 -14.62 3.30
C LYS A 18 -7.60 -14.40 4.64
N TYR A 19 -8.87 -14.80 4.77
CA TYR A 19 -9.63 -14.74 6.01
C TYR A 19 -9.06 -15.65 7.11
N ASN A 20 -8.71 -16.90 6.78
CA ASN A 20 -8.12 -17.84 7.73
C ASN A 20 -6.77 -17.32 8.25
N ASN A 21 -5.92 -16.78 7.36
CA ASN A 21 -4.65 -16.18 7.75
C ASN A 21 -4.86 -14.96 8.67
N ALA A 22 -5.79 -14.07 8.33
CA ALA A 22 -6.05 -12.87 9.11
C ALA A 22 -6.62 -13.20 10.50
N THR A 23 -7.57 -14.13 10.59
CA THR A 23 -8.12 -14.59 11.89
C THR A 23 -7.07 -15.32 12.73
N TYR A 24 -6.17 -16.09 12.10
CA TYR A 24 -5.03 -16.69 12.79
C TYR A 24 -4.09 -15.65 13.41
N VAL A 25 -3.80 -14.55 12.70
CA VAL A 25 -3.01 -13.43 13.26
C VAL A 25 -3.69 -12.84 14.50
N VAL A 26 -5.02 -12.63 14.45
CA VAL A 26 -5.79 -12.16 15.60
C VAL A 26 -5.70 -13.13 16.77
N GLN A 27 -5.89 -14.43 16.53
CA GLN A 27 -5.81 -15.45 17.58
C GLN A 27 -4.41 -15.52 18.21
N ARG A 28 -3.34 -15.35 17.41
CA ARG A 28 -1.96 -15.27 17.91
C ARG A 28 -1.74 -14.05 18.77
N ALA A 29 -2.21 -12.88 18.36
CA ALA A 29 -2.10 -11.68 19.16
C ALA A 29 -2.81 -11.82 20.51
N LEU A 30 -4.03 -12.38 20.52
CA LEU A 30 -4.79 -12.64 21.75
C LEU A 30 -4.19 -13.75 22.63
N ALA A 31 -3.29 -14.57 22.10
CA ALA A 31 -2.50 -15.51 22.90
C ALA A 31 -1.26 -14.85 23.54
N LEU A 32 -0.81 -13.71 23.02
CA LEU A 32 0.38 -12.98 23.48
C LEU A 32 0.05 -11.81 24.40
N TYR A 33 -1.12 -11.21 24.24
CA TYR A 33 -1.57 -10.01 24.94
C TYR A 33 -2.94 -10.24 25.56
N SER A 34 -3.17 -9.73 26.77
CA SER A 34 -4.51 -9.73 27.36
C SER A 34 -5.45 -8.78 26.61
N ILE A 35 -6.76 -8.89 26.86
CA ILE A 35 -7.75 -8.04 26.20
C ILE A 35 -7.57 -6.57 26.54
N GLU A 36 -7.09 -6.26 27.75
CA GLU A 36 -6.80 -4.90 28.21
C GLU A 36 -5.51 -4.33 27.59
N GLU A 37 -4.60 -5.20 27.13
CA GLU A 37 -3.33 -4.82 26.49
C GLU A 37 -3.46 -4.60 24.97
N VAL A 38 -4.60 -4.95 24.37
CA VAL A 38 -4.86 -4.77 22.93
C VAL A 38 -5.84 -3.64 22.67
N ALA A 39 -5.57 -2.88 21.62
CA ALA A 39 -6.50 -1.89 21.07
C ALA A 39 -6.67 -2.07 19.56
N PHE A 40 -7.70 -1.45 19.01
CA PHE A 40 -8.02 -1.48 17.58
C PHE A 40 -8.19 -0.05 17.07
N SER A 41 -7.44 0.32 16.04
CA SER A 41 -7.59 1.64 15.39
C SER A 41 -8.68 1.58 14.32
N PHE A 42 -9.77 2.32 14.53
CA PHE A 42 -10.91 2.36 13.63
C PHE A 42 -11.08 3.77 13.05
N ASN A 43 -11.36 3.87 11.75
CA ASN A 43 -11.55 5.16 11.07
C ASN A 43 -12.77 5.19 10.14
N GLY A 44 -13.63 4.16 10.19
CA GLY A 44 -14.80 4.01 9.31
C GLY A 44 -14.48 3.65 7.86
N GLY A 45 -13.21 3.71 7.45
CA GLY A 45 -12.78 3.30 6.12
C GLY A 45 -12.98 1.81 5.86
N LYS A 46 -13.04 1.41 4.59
CA LYS A 46 -13.30 0.01 4.18
C LYS A 46 -12.34 -0.99 4.85
N ASP A 47 -11.06 -0.65 4.96
CA ASP A 47 -10.02 -1.54 5.47
C ASP A 47 -10.15 -1.76 6.98
N SER A 48 -10.42 -0.69 7.75
CA SER A 48 -10.66 -0.80 9.18
C SER A 48 -12.02 -1.46 9.48
N THR A 49 -13.03 -1.28 8.64
CA THR A 49 -14.30 -2.02 8.71
C THR A 49 -14.10 -3.52 8.50
N VAL A 50 -13.34 -3.93 7.48
CA VAL A 50 -12.97 -5.35 7.30
C VAL A 50 -12.26 -5.87 8.54
N LEU A 51 -11.27 -5.12 9.05
CA LEU A 51 -10.52 -5.51 10.23
C LEU A 51 -11.40 -5.66 11.48
N LEU A 52 -12.38 -4.78 11.70
CA LEU A 52 -13.34 -4.91 12.80
C LEU A 52 -14.05 -6.28 12.76
N HIS A 53 -14.53 -6.67 11.58
CA HIS A 53 -15.23 -7.94 11.42
C HIS A 53 -14.30 -9.16 11.57
N ILE A 54 -13.07 -9.06 11.09
CA ILE A 54 -12.03 -10.09 11.31
C ILE A 54 -11.67 -10.20 12.79
N LEU A 55 -11.55 -9.10 13.51
CA LEU A 55 -11.26 -9.09 14.95
C LEU A 55 -12.37 -9.76 15.74
N ARG A 56 -13.63 -9.43 15.45
CA ARG A 56 -14.79 -10.07 16.08
C ARG A 56 -14.82 -11.58 15.82
N ALA A 57 -14.50 -12.01 14.61
CA ALA A 57 -14.42 -13.42 14.26
C ALA A 57 -13.24 -14.14 14.94
N GLY A 58 -12.04 -13.57 14.88
CA GLY A 58 -10.84 -14.10 15.51
C GLY A 58 -10.97 -14.20 17.03
N TYR A 59 -11.55 -13.19 17.67
CA TYR A 59 -11.87 -13.21 19.11
C TYR A 59 -12.82 -14.34 19.48
N PHE A 60 -13.90 -14.51 18.71
CA PHE A 60 -14.84 -15.62 18.91
C PHE A 60 -14.16 -16.99 18.79
N LEU A 61 -13.36 -17.18 17.74
CA LEU A 61 -12.61 -18.42 17.51
C LEU A 61 -11.59 -18.68 18.62
N HIS A 62 -10.92 -17.65 19.12
CA HIS A 62 -10.00 -17.74 20.25
C HIS A 62 -10.72 -18.21 21.53
N LYS A 63 -11.85 -17.59 21.88
CA LYS A 63 -12.66 -17.99 23.05
C LYS A 63 -13.19 -19.42 22.95
N LYS A 64 -13.67 -19.82 21.76
CA LYS A 64 -14.15 -21.19 21.53
C LYS A 64 -13.05 -22.23 21.77
N GLY A 65 -11.80 -21.91 21.40
CA GLY A 65 -10.65 -22.77 21.66
C GLY A 65 -10.28 -22.91 23.14
N GLN A 66 -10.70 -21.98 24.00
CA GLN A 66 -10.40 -21.97 25.44
C GLN A 66 -11.51 -22.58 26.33
N ASN A 67 -12.54 -23.22 25.76
CA ASN A 67 -13.65 -23.85 26.50
C ASN A 67 -14.39 -22.95 27.52
N SER A 68 -14.29 -21.62 27.43
CA SER A 68 -15.03 -20.68 28.28
C SER A 68 -16.33 -20.25 27.59
N VAL A 69 -17.46 -20.84 28.01
CA VAL A 69 -18.78 -20.65 27.38
C VAL A 69 -19.63 -19.55 28.04
N ASN A 70 -19.15 -18.85 29.08
CA ASN A 70 -20.02 -18.01 29.94
C ASN A 70 -19.92 -16.50 29.70
N GLY A 71 -19.72 -16.03 28.47
CA GLY A 71 -19.78 -14.60 28.16
C GLY A 71 -20.85 -14.30 27.11
N ASP A 72 -21.71 -13.33 27.37
CA ASP A 72 -22.67 -12.83 26.38
C ASP A 72 -21.88 -12.36 25.14
N LEU A 73 -22.17 -12.97 23.99
CA LEU A 73 -21.40 -12.85 22.74
C LEU A 73 -21.56 -11.47 22.07
N LYS A 74 -22.30 -10.56 22.70
CA LYS A 74 -22.67 -9.25 22.16
C LYS A 74 -21.60 -8.19 22.38
N ASP A 75 -20.78 -8.31 23.42
CA ASP A 75 -19.77 -7.29 23.71
C ASP A 75 -18.47 -7.57 22.96
N PHE A 76 -18.07 -6.62 22.12
CA PHE A 76 -16.73 -6.55 21.55
C PHE A 76 -15.81 -5.86 22.57
N PRO A 77 -14.95 -6.59 23.29
CA PRO A 77 -14.29 -6.04 24.47
C PRO A 77 -13.00 -5.29 24.13
N ILE A 78 -12.57 -5.31 22.86
CA ILE A 78 -11.34 -4.66 22.43
C ILE A 78 -11.61 -3.16 22.32
N ARG A 79 -10.82 -2.41 23.09
CA ARG A 79 -10.82 -0.95 23.06
C ARG A 79 -10.58 -0.43 21.66
N THR A 80 -11.38 0.52 21.22
CA THR A 80 -11.31 1.10 19.88
C THR A 80 -10.78 2.52 19.96
N ILE A 81 -9.71 2.82 19.23
CA ILE A 81 -9.12 4.14 19.14
C ILE A 81 -9.67 4.80 17.89
N TYR A 82 -10.22 6.00 18.04
CA TYR A 82 -10.68 6.83 16.92
C TYR A 82 -9.99 8.19 16.97
N PHE A 83 -9.27 8.55 15.91
CA PHE A 83 -8.68 9.88 15.76
C PHE A 83 -9.68 10.78 15.05
N GLU A 84 -10.27 11.70 15.79
CA GLU A 84 -11.23 12.64 15.25
C GLU A 84 -10.51 13.69 14.40
N SER A 85 -11.05 13.94 13.21
CA SER A 85 -10.52 14.96 12.32
C SER A 85 -11.62 15.92 11.91
N PRO A 86 -11.44 17.25 12.07
CA PRO A 86 -12.39 18.24 11.59
C PRO A 86 -12.48 18.27 10.06
N CYS A 87 -11.50 17.67 9.37
CA CYS A 87 -11.43 17.62 7.92
C CYS A 87 -11.97 16.28 7.36
N ALA A 88 -12.56 15.43 8.20
CA ALA A 88 -13.18 14.18 7.75
C ALA A 88 -14.54 14.45 7.09
N PHE A 89 -14.94 13.57 6.17
CA PHE A 89 -16.26 13.64 5.57
C PHE A 89 -17.36 13.37 6.63
N PRO A 90 -18.47 14.13 6.64
CA PRO A 90 -19.58 13.85 7.54
C PRO A 90 -20.10 12.40 7.46
N GLU A 91 -20.11 11.82 6.26
CA GLU A 91 -20.55 10.45 5.99
C GLU A 91 -19.63 9.40 6.64
N ILE A 92 -18.31 9.62 6.66
CA ILE A 92 -17.37 8.69 7.31
C ILE A 92 -17.48 8.80 8.83
N ASN A 93 -17.72 10.00 9.35
CA ASN A 93 -17.94 10.23 10.78
C ASN A 93 -19.24 9.58 11.25
N SER A 94 -20.36 9.82 10.56
CA SER A 94 -21.65 9.18 10.86
C SER A 94 -21.50 7.66 10.84
N PHE A 95 -20.93 7.12 9.75
CA PHE A 95 -20.70 5.68 9.63
C PHE A 95 -19.86 5.12 10.79
N THR A 96 -18.84 5.85 11.23
CA THR A 96 -17.97 5.42 12.35
C THR A 96 -18.75 5.33 13.66
N TYR A 97 -19.50 6.38 14.01
CA TYR A 97 -20.30 6.42 15.24
C TYR A 97 -21.49 5.43 15.20
N ASP A 98 -22.16 5.30 14.06
CA ASP A 98 -23.25 4.34 13.87
C ASP A 98 -22.72 2.89 14.01
N THR A 99 -21.58 2.59 13.39
CA THR A 99 -20.91 1.29 13.51
C THR A 99 -20.51 1.00 14.95
N ALA A 100 -20.00 2.02 15.66
CA ALA A 100 -19.64 1.92 17.07
C ALA A 100 -20.84 1.55 17.94
N ALA A 101 -21.97 2.21 17.74
CA ALA A 101 -23.21 1.95 18.46
C ALA A 101 -23.78 0.54 18.14
N ILE A 102 -23.82 0.17 16.86
CA ILE A 102 -24.33 -1.13 16.40
C ILE A 102 -23.54 -2.30 17.02
N TYR A 103 -22.23 -2.15 17.16
CA TYR A 103 -21.35 -3.22 17.65
C TYR A 103 -20.86 -3.04 19.09
N GLY A 104 -21.37 -2.04 19.81
CA GLY A 104 -21.01 -1.80 21.22
C GLY A 104 -19.51 -1.51 21.43
N LEU A 105 -18.88 -0.76 20.51
CA LEU A 105 -17.44 -0.49 20.58
C LEU A 105 -17.12 0.49 21.73
N GLN A 106 -16.12 0.16 22.54
CA GLN A 106 -15.57 1.08 23.55
C GLN A 106 -14.61 2.06 22.87
N ILE A 107 -15.11 3.23 22.44
CA ILE A 107 -14.32 4.23 21.71
C ILE A 107 -13.59 5.18 22.66
N ASP A 108 -12.27 5.30 22.50
CA ASP A 108 -11.48 6.44 22.96
C ASP A 108 -11.27 7.39 21.78
N THR A 109 -11.93 8.56 21.84
CA THR A 109 -11.77 9.61 20.85
C THR A 109 -10.56 10.48 21.17
N ILE A 110 -9.66 10.62 20.20
CA ILE A 110 -8.47 11.46 20.30
C ILE A 110 -8.61 12.62 19.32
N SER A 111 -8.62 13.85 19.84
CA SER A 111 -8.68 15.08 19.03
C SER A 111 -7.31 15.79 18.91
N LEU A 112 -6.24 15.20 19.49
CA LEU A 112 -4.85 15.66 19.34
C LEU A 112 -4.23 15.12 18.04
N ASP A 113 -3.03 15.58 17.70
CA ASP A 113 -2.25 14.96 16.64
C ASP A 113 -1.95 13.48 16.96
N PHE A 114 -1.75 12.68 15.90
CA PHE A 114 -1.60 11.23 16.02
C PHE A 114 -0.56 10.79 17.05
N LYS A 115 0.61 11.46 17.08
CA LYS A 115 1.71 11.04 17.94
C LYS A 115 1.44 11.42 19.39
N SER A 116 1.11 12.69 19.65
CA SER A 116 0.86 13.18 21.02
C SER A 116 -0.36 12.49 21.64
N GLY A 117 -1.42 12.30 20.85
CA GLY A 117 -2.62 11.61 21.29
C GLY A 117 -2.37 10.14 21.63
N LEU A 118 -1.61 9.43 20.79
CA LEU A 118 -1.24 8.05 21.09
C LEU A 118 -0.32 7.96 22.31
N GLU A 119 0.64 8.87 22.45
CA GLU A 119 1.53 8.90 23.61
C GLU A 119 0.77 9.14 24.93
N ALA A 120 -0.23 10.02 24.93
CA ALA A 120 -1.09 10.24 26.08
C ALA A 120 -1.92 8.98 26.42
N LEU A 121 -2.51 8.34 25.41
CA LEU A 121 -3.31 7.13 25.59
C LEU A 121 -2.48 5.97 26.17
N LEU A 122 -1.27 5.74 25.62
CA LEU A 122 -0.37 4.67 26.07
C LEU A 122 0.22 4.92 27.48
N LYS A 123 0.24 6.18 27.94
CA LYS A 123 0.58 6.53 29.33
C LYS A 123 -0.57 6.23 30.31
N GLU A 124 -1.80 6.40 29.87
CA GLU A 124 -2.99 6.23 30.71
C GLU A 124 -3.48 4.77 30.76
N LYS A 125 -3.38 4.05 29.64
CA LYS A 125 -3.92 2.69 29.48
C LYS A 125 -2.79 1.68 29.29
N PRO A 126 -2.94 0.43 29.76
CA PRO A 126 -1.91 -0.62 29.64
C PRO A 126 -1.82 -1.21 28.21
N ILE A 127 -2.06 -0.41 27.17
CA ILE A 127 -2.06 -0.87 25.77
C ILE A 127 -0.61 -1.15 25.36
N ARG A 128 -0.39 -2.34 24.80
CA ARG A 128 0.92 -2.80 24.31
C ARG A 128 0.89 -3.16 22.83
N ALA A 129 -0.29 -3.47 22.30
CA ALA A 129 -0.44 -3.83 20.89
C ALA A 129 -1.70 -3.21 20.29
N ILE A 130 -1.62 -2.77 19.03
CA ILE A 130 -2.69 -2.08 18.33
C ILE A 130 -2.92 -2.73 16.97
N PHE A 131 -4.15 -3.18 16.74
CA PHE A 131 -4.61 -3.65 15.43
C PHE A 131 -4.84 -2.49 14.48
N LEU A 132 -4.22 -2.58 13.30
CA LEU A 132 -4.26 -1.55 12.26
C LEU A 132 -4.76 -2.14 10.94
N GLY A 133 -5.73 -1.45 10.31
CA GLY A 133 -6.28 -1.81 9.01
C GLY A 133 -5.41 -1.35 7.85
N VAL A 134 -4.11 -1.68 7.88
CA VAL A 134 -3.14 -1.31 6.84
C VAL A 134 -2.83 -2.49 5.92
N ARG A 135 -2.61 -2.19 4.64
CA ARG A 135 -2.22 -3.14 3.58
C ARG A 135 -0.84 -2.78 3.03
N ILE A 136 -0.15 -3.73 2.40
CA ILE A 136 1.24 -3.56 1.93
C ILE A 136 1.41 -2.41 0.91
N GLY A 137 0.34 -2.09 0.17
CA GLY A 137 0.31 -0.96 -0.77
C GLY A 137 0.10 0.41 -0.12
N ASP A 138 -0.16 0.47 1.19
CA ASP A 138 -0.35 1.74 1.88
C ASP A 138 1.00 2.44 2.16
N PRO A 139 1.07 3.77 2.09
CA PRO A 139 2.33 4.50 2.29
C PRO A 139 3.02 4.24 3.63
N THR A 140 2.23 3.88 4.66
CA THR A 140 2.73 3.65 6.01
C THR A 140 3.19 2.21 6.24
N ALA A 141 2.92 1.29 5.32
CA ALA A 141 3.15 -0.15 5.50
C ALA A 141 4.52 -0.64 5.02
N VAL A 142 5.35 0.24 4.42
CA VAL A 142 6.67 -0.13 3.90
C VAL A 142 7.53 -0.74 5.00
N GLY A 143 8.01 -1.97 4.76
CA GLY A 143 8.85 -2.72 5.69
C GLY A 143 8.13 -3.29 6.92
N GLN A 144 6.80 -3.18 7.00
CA GLN A 144 6.04 -3.80 8.08
C GLN A 144 5.79 -5.30 7.81
N GLU A 145 5.65 -6.04 8.89
CA GLU A 145 5.17 -7.43 8.93
C GLU A 145 3.83 -7.51 9.68
N GLN A 146 3.27 -8.71 9.83
CA GLN A 146 2.02 -8.93 10.58
C GLN A 146 2.14 -8.47 12.04
N PHE A 147 3.33 -8.56 12.63
CA PHE A 147 3.69 -8.01 13.92
C PHE A 147 4.90 -7.10 13.70
N SER A 148 4.80 -5.82 14.05
CA SER A 148 5.92 -4.89 13.88
C SER A 148 5.98 -3.89 15.01
N PRO A 149 7.14 -3.70 15.67
CA PRO A 149 7.28 -2.65 16.68
C PRO A 149 7.04 -1.28 16.04
N SER A 150 6.57 -0.32 16.82
CA SER A 150 6.44 1.08 16.36
C SER A 150 7.79 1.64 15.88
N SER A 151 7.73 2.64 15.00
CA SER A 151 8.93 3.21 14.38
C SER A 151 9.72 4.06 15.39
N PRO A 152 11.05 4.25 15.21
CA PRO A 152 11.83 5.14 16.06
C PRO A 152 11.18 6.53 16.19
N GLY A 153 11.12 7.05 17.41
CA GLY A 153 10.49 8.34 17.71
C GLY A 153 8.97 8.32 17.87
N TRP A 154 8.31 7.18 17.69
CA TRP A 154 6.92 6.95 18.15
C TRP A 154 6.91 6.32 19.54
N PRO A 155 5.82 6.48 20.33
CA PRO A 155 5.69 5.75 21.58
C PRO A 155 5.76 4.22 21.32
N PRO A 156 6.30 3.43 22.26
CA PRO A 156 6.53 2.00 22.05
C PRO A 156 5.22 1.21 22.10
N PHE A 157 4.88 0.53 21.00
CA PHE A 157 3.79 -0.44 20.95
C PHE A 157 4.01 -1.43 19.79
N MET A 158 3.30 -2.55 19.80
CA MET A 158 3.29 -3.52 18.70
C MET A 158 2.18 -3.21 17.72
N ARG A 159 2.52 -2.98 16.44
CA ARG A 159 1.55 -2.94 15.34
C ARG A 159 1.13 -4.36 14.98
N LEU A 160 -0.17 -4.59 14.92
CA LEU A 160 -0.77 -5.85 14.50
C LEU A 160 -1.50 -5.61 13.18
N ASN A 161 -1.05 -6.27 12.11
CA ASN A 161 -1.54 -6.03 10.74
C ASN A 161 -2.15 -7.31 10.13
N PRO A 162 -3.35 -7.76 10.55
CA PRO A 162 -3.94 -9.02 10.07
C PRO A 162 -4.27 -9.07 8.58
N ILE A 163 -4.48 -7.91 7.96
CA ILE A 163 -4.84 -7.77 6.55
C ILE A 163 -3.70 -7.22 5.69
N LEU A 164 -2.46 -7.27 6.16
CA LEU A 164 -1.32 -6.65 5.50
C LEU A 164 -1.15 -7.10 4.04
N ASP A 165 -1.38 -8.38 3.77
CA ASP A 165 -1.23 -8.99 2.45
C ASP A 165 -2.52 -8.96 1.60
N TRP A 166 -3.56 -8.23 2.03
CA TRP A 166 -4.81 -8.13 1.29
C TRP A 166 -4.69 -7.10 0.15
N SER A 167 -5.28 -7.42 -1.00
CA SER A 167 -5.42 -6.50 -2.13
C SER A 167 -6.70 -5.65 -2.00
N TYR A 168 -6.87 -4.69 -2.91
CA TYR A 168 -8.12 -3.93 -3.01
C TYR A 168 -9.31 -4.84 -3.29
N ARG A 169 -9.11 -5.84 -4.16
CA ARG A 169 -10.12 -6.85 -4.48
C ARG A 169 -10.50 -7.68 -3.27
N ASP A 170 -9.54 -8.13 -2.45
CA ASP A 170 -9.82 -8.97 -1.28
C ASP A 170 -10.71 -8.24 -0.26
N VAL A 171 -10.45 -6.94 -0.06
CA VAL A 171 -11.27 -6.07 0.81
C VAL A 171 -12.72 -6.02 0.33
N TRP A 172 -12.95 -5.76 -0.96
CA TRP A 172 -14.32 -5.71 -1.51
C TRP A 172 -14.99 -7.07 -1.59
N ALA A 173 -14.25 -8.11 -1.97
CA ALA A 173 -14.76 -9.48 -1.98
C ALA A 173 -15.26 -9.88 -0.59
N PHE A 174 -14.52 -9.54 0.47
CA PHE A 174 -14.97 -9.75 1.84
C PHE A 174 -16.24 -8.96 2.18
N LEU A 175 -16.23 -7.64 1.95
CA LEU A 175 -17.35 -6.76 2.30
C LEU A 175 -18.65 -7.20 1.62
N LEU A 176 -18.58 -7.53 0.33
CA LEU A 176 -19.72 -7.96 -0.47
C LEU A 176 -20.18 -9.38 -0.11
N THR A 177 -19.26 -10.35 0.00
CA THR A 177 -19.60 -11.74 0.36
C THR A 177 -20.28 -11.80 1.72
N CYS A 178 -19.76 -11.04 2.68
CA CYS A 178 -20.27 -11.00 4.04
C CYS A 178 -21.46 -10.04 4.24
N LYS A 179 -21.85 -9.28 3.20
CA LYS A 179 -22.89 -8.24 3.26
C LYS A 179 -22.66 -7.25 4.41
N VAL A 180 -21.40 -6.85 4.58
CA VAL A 180 -20.99 -5.90 5.62
C VAL A 180 -21.32 -4.48 5.13
N ASN A 181 -21.99 -3.71 6.00
CA ASN A 181 -22.23 -2.29 5.72
C ASN A 181 -20.90 -1.53 5.68
N TYR A 182 -20.79 -0.60 4.72
CA TYR A 182 -19.64 0.27 4.56
C TYR A 182 -20.12 1.71 4.29
N CYS A 183 -19.21 2.69 4.42
CA CYS A 183 -19.54 4.10 4.21
C CYS A 183 -20.09 4.39 2.80
N SER A 184 -21.19 5.14 2.72
CA SER A 184 -21.90 5.41 1.46
C SER A 184 -21.08 6.18 0.42
N LEU A 185 -19.99 6.85 0.80
CA LEU A 185 -19.06 7.49 -0.15
C LEU A 185 -18.47 6.48 -1.14
N TYR A 186 -18.30 5.22 -0.74
CA TYR A 186 -17.80 4.19 -1.64
C TYR A 186 -18.79 3.91 -2.79
N ASP A 187 -20.10 4.03 -2.57
CA ASP A 187 -21.09 3.89 -3.65
C ASP A 187 -21.10 5.09 -4.61
N GLN A 188 -20.54 6.22 -4.17
CA GLN A 188 -20.41 7.46 -4.94
C GLN A 188 -19.07 7.56 -5.70
N GLY A 189 -18.32 6.45 -5.80
CA GLY A 189 -17.08 6.37 -6.57
C GLY A 189 -15.82 6.79 -5.84
N TYR A 190 -15.88 7.08 -4.54
CA TYR A 190 -14.67 7.26 -3.74
C TYR A 190 -14.00 5.91 -3.50
N THR A 191 -12.79 5.71 -4.00
CA THR A 191 -12.07 4.42 -3.84
C THR A 191 -11.11 4.42 -2.64
N SER A 192 -10.74 5.61 -2.17
CA SER A 192 -9.95 5.87 -0.96
C SER A 192 -10.56 7.10 -0.28
N ILE A 193 -10.68 7.14 1.05
CA ILE A 193 -11.27 8.29 1.80
C ILE A 193 -10.23 8.95 2.72
N GLY A 194 -10.00 10.24 2.52
CA GLY A 194 -8.96 11.04 3.15
C GLY A 194 -9.61 12.26 3.79
N SER A 195 -9.03 13.45 3.59
CA SER A 195 -9.70 14.69 4.01
C SER A 195 -10.64 15.21 2.92
N ILE A 196 -11.62 16.01 3.32
CA ILE A 196 -12.53 16.71 2.39
C ILE A 196 -11.79 17.64 1.40
N TYR A 197 -10.54 17.99 1.68
CA TYR A 197 -9.74 18.89 0.85
C TYR A 197 -8.87 18.17 -0.19
N ASP A 198 -8.55 16.90 0.04
CA ASP A 198 -7.60 16.14 -0.80
C ASP A 198 -8.23 14.93 -1.48
N THR A 199 -9.54 14.77 -1.39
CA THR A 199 -10.22 13.55 -1.79
C THR A 199 -11.37 13.86 -2.74
N VAL A 200 -11.30 13.26 -3.93
CA VAL A 200 -12.36 13.31 -4.96
C VAL A 200 -12.74 11.90 -5.40
N PRO A 201 -13.93 11.69 -6.01
CA PRO A 201 -14.27 10.41 -6.62
C PRO A 201 -13.24 9.98 -7.66
N ASN A 202 -13.06 8.67 -7.82
CA ASN A 202 -12.13 8.13 -8.80
C ASN A 202 -12.68 8.33 -10.21
N SER A 203 -11.95 9.06 -11.05
CA SER A 203 -12.37 9.41 -12.41
C SER A 203 -12.59 8.18 -13.31
N LEU A 204 -11.93 7.05 -13.02
CA LEU A 204 -12.09 5.79 -13.75
C LEU A 204 -13.47 5.14 -13.52
N LEU A 205 -14.21 5.59 -12.49
CA LEU A 205 -15.56 5.13 -12.19
C LEU A 205 -16.64 6.04 -12.79
N CYS A 206 -16.28 7.11 -13.51
CA CYS A 206 -17.23 8.03 -14.12
C CYS A 206 -18.13 7.30 -15.15
N ILE A 207 -19.46 7.45 -15.02
CA ILE A 207 -20.46 6.85 -15.92
C ILE A 207 -20.67 7.73 -17.16
N SER A 208 -20.73 9.05 -16.98
CA SER A 208 -20.72 10.01 -18.07
C SER A 208 -20.04 11.31 -17.64
N ASN A 209 -19.19 11.84 -18.50
CA ASN A 209 -18.46 13.10 -18.24
C ASN A 209 -19.37 14.31 -18.02
N SER A 210 -20.66 14.19 -18.34
CA SER A 210 -21.67 15.24 -18.20
C SER A 210 -22.51 15.17 -16.92
N SER A 211 -22.52 14.05 -16.18
CA SER A 211 -23.52 13.84 -15.11
C SER A 211 -22.99 13.81 -13.67
N ASN A 212 -21.67 13.94 -13.45
CA ASN A 212 -21.04 13.74 -12.13
C ASN A 212 -21.50 12.43 -11.43
N LYS A 213 -21.91 11.42 -12.20
CA LYS A 213 -22.33 10.12 -11.67
C LYS A 213 -21.18 9.13 -11.77
N PHE A 214 -20.93 8.44 -10.68
CA PHE A 214 -19.86 7.45 -10.58
C PHE A 214 -20.44 6.08 -10.27
N LYS A 215 -19.74 5.05 -10.73
CA LYS A 215 -19.92 3.67 -10.33
C LYS A 215 -19.41 3.49 -8.89
N PRO A 216 -19.95 2.52 -8.13
CA PRO A 216 -19.41 2.16 -6.83
C PRO A 216 -17.94 1.73 -6.88
N ALA A 217 -17.24 1.93 -5.76
CA ALA A 217 -15.80 1.71 -5.60
C ALA A 217 -15.38 0.26 -5.94
N TYR A 218 -16.19 -0.72 -5.56
CA TYR A 218 -15.93 -2.14 -5.87
C TYR A 218 -15.95 -2.49 -7.37
N LEU A 219 -16.34 -1.56 -8.24
CA LEU A 219 -16.26 -1.71 -9.71
C LEU A 219 -14.95 -1.14 -10.31
N LEU A 220 -14.00 -0.69 -9.47
CA LEU A 220 -12.68 -0.29 -9.96
C LEU A 220 -11.91 -1.52 -10.44
N ALA A 221 -11.55 -1.53 -11.73
CA ALA A 221 -10.93 -2.69 -12.37
C ALA A 221 -9.48 -2.94 -11.92
N ASP A 222 -8.71 -1.88 -11.68
CA ASP A 222 -7.30 -1.95 -11.27
C ASP A 222 -7.16 -1.35 -9.86
N GLY A 223 -6.92 -2.20 -8.87
CA GLY A 223 -6.82 -1.82 -7.47
C GLY A 223 -5.61 -0.92 -7.19
N ARG A 224 -4.57 -0.97 -8.02
CA ARG A 224 -3.39 -0.10 -7.91
C ARG A 224 -3.75 1.38 -8.11
N LEU A 225 -4.87 1.65 -8.77
CA LEU A 225 -5.40 3.00 -9.01
C LEU A 225 -6.38 3.44 -7.90
N GLU A 226 -6.46 2.72 -6.78
CA GLU A 226 -7.32 3.05 -5.64
C GLU A 226 -7.14 4.51 -5.16
N ARG A 227 -5.91 5.02 -5.17
CA ARG A 227 -5.59 6.37 -4.65
C ARG A 227 -5.57 7.43 -5.75
N ALA A 228 -6.05 7.13 -6.96
CA ALA A 228 -6.10 8.11 -8.07
C ALA A 228 -6.99 9.33 -7.77
N GLY A 229 -7.97 9.18 -6.88
CA GLY A 229 -8.81 10.28 -6.38
C GLY A 229 -8.18 11.12 -5.26
N ARG A 230 -6.90 10.92 -4.91
CA ARG A 230 -6.18 11.75 -3.94
C ARG A 230 -5.43 12.88 -4.63
N ALA A 231 -5.73 14.11 -4.28
CA ALA A 231 -4.95 15.26 -4.72
C ALA A 231 -3.54 15.18 -4.14
N LYS A 232 -2.53 15.37 -4.99
CA LYS A 232 -1.17 15.68 -4.52
C LYS A 232 -1.23 17.11 -3.97
N ARG A 233 -0.87 17.33 -2.70
CA ARG A 233 -0.68 18.69 -2.16
C ARG A 233 0.20 19.47 -3.14
N PRO A 234 -0.21 20.65 -3.62
CA PRO A 234 0.74 21.57 -4.22
C PRO A 234 1.80 21.86 -3.16
N SER A 235 3.07 21.72 -3.50
CA SER A 235 4.16 22.20 -2.67
C SER A 235 3.91 23.69 -2.39
N THR A 236 3.56 24.01 -1.14
CA THR A 236 3.35 25.38 -0.69
C THR A 236 4.69 26.10 -0.64
N SER A 237 5.11 26.71 -1.74
CA SER A 237 6.00 27.86 -1.73
C SER A 237 5.14 29.10 -1.44
N THR A 238 5.08 29.47 -0.17
CA THR A 238 4.46 30.70 0.35
C THR A 238 5.12 31.95 -0.24
N GLY A 239 4.32 32.93 -0.66
CA GLY A 239 4.78 34.30 -0.93
C GLY A 239 3.74 35.14 -1.69
N GLY A 240 2.87 35.82 -0.96
CA GLY A 240 1.79 36.66 -1.50
C GLY A 240 2.28 37.90 -2.24
N GLN A 241 1.47 38.33 -3.21
CA GLN A 241 1.63 39.57 -3.99
C GLN A 241 1.04 40.77 -3.23
N ILE A 242 1.84 41.81 -3.03
CA ILE A 242 1.40 43.22 -2.96
C ILE A 242 2.45 44.07 -3.72
N PRO A 243 2.06 45.04 -4.57
CA PRO A 243 2.97 45.78 -5.44
C PRO A 243 3.49 47.07 -4.77
N ALA A 244 4.79 47.35 -4.91
CA ALA A 244 5.36 48.69 -4.70
C ALA A 244 6.68 48.85 -5.48
N GLU A 245 6.84 50.04 -6.06
CA GLU A 245 7.87 50.44 -7.01
C GLU A 245 9.28 50.66 -6.40
N SER A 246 10.26 50.67 -7.32
CA SER A 246 11.51 51.44 -7.33
C SER A 246 12.85 50.72 -7.05
N ASN A 247 13.62 50.65 -8.15
CA ASN A 247 15.06 50.89 -8.32
C ASN A 247 16.07 50.35 -7.31
N GLY A 248 16.89 49.40 -7.78
CA GLY A 248 18.19 49.09 -7.20
C GLY A 248 18.91 47.98 -7.95
N LEU A 249 20.02 48.32 -8.59
CA LEU A 249 20.92 47.41 -9.30
C LEU A 249 21.55 46.38 -8.33
N THR A 250 22.00 45.26 -8.91
CA THR A 250 22.98 44.27 -8.41
C THR A 250 22.55 43.24 -7.36
N SER A 251 22.13 42.07 -7.83
CA SER A 251 22.86 40.80 -7.65
C SER A 251 22.21 39.74 -8.52
N GLN A 252 22.98 39.12 -9.43
CA GLN A 252 22.53 37.94 -10.18
C GLN A 252 22.24 36.80 -9.20
N ASP A 253 20.96 36.61 -8.87
CA ASP A 253 20.50 35.42 -8.17
C ASP A 253 20.68 34.22 -9.08
N SER A 254 21.73 33.48 -8.77
CA SER A 254 22.12 32.22 -9.36
C SER A 254 21.14 31.15 -8.86
N TYR A 255 19.99 31.03 -9.52
CA TYR A 255 19.25 29.78 -9.52
C TYR A 255 20.15 28.73 -10.17
N LYS A 256 20.91 27.99 -9.36
CA LYS A 256 21.49 26.72 -9.76
C LYS A 256 20.33 25.82 -10.22
N ASN A 257 20.08 25.79 -11.53
CA ASN A 257 19.48 24.63 -12.17
C ASN A 257 20.42 23.46 -11.89
N SER A 258 20.22 22.74 -10.78
CA SER A 258 20.88 21.46 -10.58
C SER A 258 20.34 20.53 -11.64
N MET A 259 21.18 20.27 -12.65
CA MET A 259 20.85 19.32 -13.72
C MET A 259 20.54 17.97 -13.09
N LEU A 260 19.33 17.45 -13.31
CA LEU A 260 18.90 16.17 -12.76
C LEU A 260 19.82 15.05 -13.24
N THR A 261 20.14 14.13 -12.35
CA THR A 261 21.14 13.08 -12.58
C THR A 261 20.49 11.70 -12.66
N ALA A 262 20.96 10.89 -13.61
CA ALA A 262 20.53 9.51 -13.78
C ALA A 262 21.72 8.54 -13.80
N SER A 263 21.50 7.32 -13.32
CA SER A 263 22.38 6.18 -13.59
C SER A 263 21.63 5.12 -14.38
N ILE A 264 22.37 4.32 -15.15
CA ILE A 264 21.85 3.25 -15.99
C ILE A 264 22.60 1.98 -15.64
N ILE A 265 21.87 0.90 -15.39
CA ILE A 265 22.42 -0.42 -15.05
C ILE A 265 21.85 -1.44 -16.06
N ALA A 266 22.73 -2.08 -16.81
CA ALA A 266 22.43 -3.22 -17.66
C ALA A 266 22.65 -4.51 -16.85
N VAL A 267 21.67 -5.42 -16.82
CA VAL A 267 21.79 -6.72 -16.18
C VAL A 267 21.80 -7.80 -17.25
N GLY A 268 22.90 -8.53 -17.37
CA GLY A 268 23.04 -9.57 -18.39
C GLY A 268 24.48 -10.01 -18.56
N ASP A 269 24.73 -11.31 -18.43
CA ASP A 269 26.06 -11.87 -18.60
C ASP A 269 26.49 -11.81 -20.07
N GLU A 270 25.55 -11.88 -21.01
CA GLU A 270 25.78 -11.77 -22.45
C GLU A 270 26.36 -10.41 -22.87
N ILE A 271 26.00 -9.34 -22.16
CA ILE A 271 26.57 -8.00 -22.36
C ILE A 271 28.01 -8.00 -21.85
N LEU A 272 28.26 -8.58 -20.67
CA LEU A 272 29.59 -8.65 -20.06
C LEU A 272 30.57 -9.55 -20.82
N PHE A 273 30.08 -10.66 -21.38
CA PHE A 273 30.87 -11.58 -22.18
C PHE A 273 31.10 -11.08 -23.61
N GLY A 274 30.44 -9.98 -24.02
CA GLY A 274 30.53 -9.44 -25.37
C GLY A 274 29.82 -10.29 -26.43
N ASN A 275 28.92 -11.18 -26.01
CA ASN A 275 28.11 -12.00 -26.91
C ASN A 275 26.95 -11.20 -27.51
N LEU A 276 26.53 -10.13 -26.83
CA LEU A 276 25.46 -9.23 -27.25
C LEU A 276 25.94 -7.78 -27.11
N GLU A 277 25.75 -6.98 -28.15
CA GLU A 277 26.00 -5.54 -28.09
C GLU A 277 24.86 -4.82 -27.36
N ASP A 278 25.21 -3.96 -26.40
CA ASP A 278 24.24 -3.14 -25.68
C ASP A 278 23.78 -1.94 -26.52
N LEU A 279 22.59 -2.06 -27.10
CA LEU A 279 21.95 -0.99 -27.88
C LEU A 279 21.05 -0.07 -27.02
N LEU A 280 20.63 -0.54 -25.84
CA LEU A 280 19.66 0.17 -24.99
C LEU A 280 20.34 1.25 -24.16
N GLY A 281 21.50 0.96 -23.57
CA GLY A 281 22.24 1.92 -22.76
C GLY A 281 22.55 3.22 -23.51
N PRO A 282 23.22 3.17 -24.69
CA PRO A 282 23.49 4.36 -25.50
C PRO A 282 22.23 5.10 -25.95
N TYR A 283 21.14 4.37 -26.24
CA TYR A 283 19.85 4.97 -26.59
C TYR A 283 19.26 5.75 -25.40
N LEU A 284 19.24 5.16 -24.21
CA LEU A 284 18.77 5.79 -22.99
C LEU A 284 19.60 7.03 -22.64
N CYS A 285 20.93 6.96 -22.74
CA CYS A 285 21.81 8.12 -22.55
C CYS A 285 21.42 9.29 -23.45
N ARG A 286 21.26 9.05 -24.76
CA ARG A 286 20.83 10.09 -25.72
C ARG A 286 19.46 10.65 -25.38
N LYS A 287 18.51 9.78 -25.00
CA LYS A 287 17.15 10.19 -24.67
C LYS A 287 17.11 11.04 -23.40
N LEU A 288 17.82 10.64 -22.34
CA LEU A 288 17.94 11.37 -21.09
C LEU A 288 18.59 12.74 -21.29
N HIS A 289 19.69 12.79 -22.04
CA HIS A 289 20.32 14.06 -22.42
C HIS A 289 19.35 14.98 -23.18
N SER A 290 18.56 14.43 -24.12
CA SER A 290 17.60 15.24 -24.89
C SER A 290 16.50 15.88 -24.04
N ILE A 291 16.23 15.34 -22.85
CA ILE A 291 15.24 15.88 -21.90
C ILE A 291 15.89 16.61 -20.71
N GLY A 292 17.18 16.92 -20.79
CA GLY A 292 17.89 17.74 -19.81
C GLY A 292 18.45 17.00 -18.59
N TRP A 293 18.50 15.66 -18.63
CA TRP A 293 19.11 14.83 -17.59
C TRP A 293 20.57 14.53 -17.91
N SER A 294 21.43 14.48 -16.88
CA SER A 294 22.84 14.09 -16.99
C SER A 294 22.99 12.64 -16.55
N VAL A 295 23.57 11.78 -17.39
CA VAL A 295 23.87 10.40 -16.98
C VAL A 295 25.23 10.36 -16.27
N LEU A 296 25.23 10.07 -14.97
CA LEU A 296 26.44 10.00 -14.14
C LEU A 296 27.21 8.70 -14.37
N GLN A 297 26.49 7.60 -14.53
CA GLN A 297 27.08 6.29 -14.71
C GLN A 297 26.20 5.41 -15.59
N HIS A 298 26.85 4.67 -16.48
CA HIS A 298 26.28 3.53 -17.19
C HIS A 298 27.15 2.32 -16.86
N SER A 299 26.58 1.32 -16.20
CA SER A 299 27.25 0.09 -15.77
C SER A 299 26.54 -1.14 -16.32
N ALA A 300 27.29 -2.22 -16.50
CA ALA A 300 26.75 -3.55 -16.75
C ALA A 300 27.14 -4.46 -15.58
N VAL A 301 26.22 -5.31 -15.13
CA VAL A 301 26.41 -6.20 -13.99
C VAL A 301 26.01 -7.64 -14.33
N HIS A 302 26.59 -8.58 -13.58
CA HIS A 302 26.29 -9.99 -13.73
C HIS A 302 24.82 -10.29 -13.47
N ASN A 303 24.31 -11.31 -14.15
CA ASN A 303 22.92 -11.75 -14.02
C ASN A 303 22.72 -12.61 -12.74
N ASN A 304 23.02 -12.03 -11.58
CA ASN A 304 22.74 -12.60 -10.27
C ASN A 304 22.23 -11.54 -9.28
N ILE A 305 21.46 -11.98 -8.29
CA ILE A 305 20.75 -11.12 -7.33
C ILE A 305 21.71 -10.18 -6.58
N ASP A 306 22.88 -10.68 -6.18
CA ASP A 306 23.81 -9.95 -5.33
C ASP A 306 24.47 -8.80 -6.08
N SER A 307 24.92 -9.05 -7.32
CA SER A 307 25.50 -8.03 -8.19
C SER A 307 24.51 -6.92 -8.52
N VAL A 308 23.24 -7.26 -8.81
CA VAL A 308 22.19 -6.26 -9.03
C VAL A 308 21.95 -5.44 -7.76
N ALA A 309 21.84 -6.11 -6.60
CA ALA A 309 21.56 -5.44 -5.33
C ALA A 309 22.66 -4.46 -4.93
N GLU A 310 23.93 -4.86 -5.04
CA GLU A 310 25.09 -4.03 -4.73
C GLU A 310 25.17 -2.79 -5.63
N GLU A 311 24.90 -2.96 -6.93
CA GLU A 311 24.89 -1.86 -7.88
C GLU A 311 23.75 -0.87 -7.61
N VAL A 312 22.54 -1.38 -7.36
CA VAL A 312 21.39 -0.54 -7.01
C VAL A 312 21.68 0.27 -5.75
N GLU A 313 22.21 -0.36 -4.70
CA GLU A 313 22.52 0.32 -3.45
C GLU A 313 23.60 1.40 -3.66
N ARG A 314 24.59 1.12 -4.51
CA ARG A 314 25.63 2.09 -4.85
C ARG A 314 25.08 3.30 -5.62
N GLN A 315 24.15 3.09 -6.55
CA GLN A 315 23.61 4.18 -7.38
C GLN A 315 22.51 4.99 -6.70
N LYS A 316 21.73 4.36 -5.83
CA LYS A 316 20.64 4.99 -5.07
C LYS A 316 21.06 6.23 -4.28
N SER A 317 22.30 6.27 -3.79
CA SER A 317 22.84 7.42 -3.03
C SER A 317 23.45 8.52 -3.89
N LYS A 318 23.62 8.30 -5.20
CA LYS A 318 24.42 9.16 -6.08
C LYS A 318 23.63 9.80 -7.21
N SER A 319 22.49 9.23 -7.58
CA SER A 319 21.68 9.67 -8.72
C SER A 319 20.26 9.97 -8.28
N ASP A 320 19.65 10.99 -8.89
CA ASP A 320 18.23 11.29 -8.69
C ASP A 320 17.33 10.19 -9.27
N MET A 321 17.81 9.46 -10.29
CA MET A 321 17.11 8.33 -10.89
C MET A 321 18.05 7.20 -11.30
N VAL A 322 17.58 5.96 -11.19
CA VAL A 322 18.31 4.77 -11.65
C VAL A 322 17.44 4.00 -12.64
N PHE A 323 17.92 3.88 -13.87
CA PHE A 323 17.34 3.06 -14.91
C PHE A 323 18.00 1.69 -14.90
N ILE A 324 17.20 0.64 -14.97
CA ILE A 324 17.66 -0.75 -15.00
C ILE A 324 16.99 -1.45 -16.18
N TYR A 325 17.75 -2.28 -16.90
CA TYR A 325 17.20 -3.16 -17.93
C TYR A 325 17.96 -4.48 -17.99
N GLY A 326 17.33 -5.48 -18.61
CA GLY A 326 17.84 -6.86 -18.65
C GLY A 326 17.50 -7.64 -17.38
N GLY A 327 17.33 -8.96 -17.49
CA GLY A 327 16.93 -9.83 -16.37
C GLY A 327 15.56 -9.51 -15.75
N VAL A 328 14.62 -8.94 -16.52
CA VAL A 328 13.31 -8.43 -16.05
C VAL A 328 12.12 -9.31 -16.48
N GLY A 329 12.37 -10.47 -17.06
CA GLY A 329 11.32 -11.42 -17.43
C GLY A 329 10.80 -12.27 -16.26
N PRO A 330 9.90 -13.23 -16.55
CA PRO A 330 9.36 -14.15 -15.55
C PRO A 330 10.17 -15.46 -15.41
N LEU A 331 11.32 -15.59 -16.09
CA LEU A 331 12.17 -16.78 -15.99
C LEU A 331 12.89 -16.79 -14.64
N HIS A 332 13.27 -17.99 -14.17
CA HIS A 332 14.08 -18.11 -12.97
C HIS A 332 15.47 -17.47 -13.13
N SER A 333 15.93 -17.26 -14.37
CA SER A 333 17.15 -16.52 -14.71
C SER A 333 16.98 -15.00 -14.65
N ASP A 334 15.76 -14.47 -14.54
CA ASP A 334 15.51 -13.04 -14.42
C ASP A 334 15.64 -12.59 -12.96
N VAL A 335 16.81 -12.04 -12.63
CA VAL A 335 17.17 -11.72 -11.23
C VAL A 335 16.94 -10.26 -10.85
N THR A 336 16.59 -9.40 -11.80
CA THR A 336 16.65 -7.94 -11.62
C THR A 336 15.69 -7.45 -10.54
N ILE A 337 14.44 -7.91 -10.57
CA ILE A 337 13.42 -7.53 -9.58
C ILE A 337 13.79 -8.05 -8.18
N ALA A 338 14.38 -9.24 -8.09
CA ALA A 338 14.88 -9.81 -6.83
C ALA A 338 16.10 -9.05 -6.28
N GLY A 339 17.03 -8.64 -7.16
CA GLY A 339 18.17 -7.80 -6.79
C GLY A 339 17.75 -6.43 -6.28
N ILE A 340 16.78 -5.78 -6.95
CA ILE A 340 16.19 -4.52 -6.47
C ILE A 340 15.54 -4.74 -5.10
N ALA A 341 14.71 -5.76 -4.93
CA ALA A 341 14.07 -6.04 -3.64
C ALA A 341 15.09 -6.24 -2.52
N LYS A 342 16.20 -6.96 -2.79
CA LYS A 342 17.30 -7.15 -1.85
C LYS A 342 17.98 -5.82 -1.49
N ALA A 343 18.28 -4.95 -2.46
CA ALA A 343 18.88 -3.63 -2.18
C ALA A 343 18.01 -2.78 -1.25
N PHE A 344 16.69 -2.83 -1.44
CA PHE A 344 15.75 -2.07 -0.60
C PHE A 344 15.36 -2.78 0.70
N GLY A 345 15.86 -4.00 0.95
CA GLY A 345 15.50 -4.79 2.13
C GLY A 345 14.02 -5.17 2.17
N VAL A 346 13.36 -5.28 1.01
CA VAL A 346 11.93 -5.63 0.89
C VAL A 346 11.76 -7.06 0.39
N ARG A 347 10.63 -7.68 0.72
CA ARG A 347 10.26 -8.99 0.18
C ARG A 347 9.53 -8.83 -1.14
N LEU A 348 9.81 -9.71 -2.09
CA LEU A 348 8.96 -9.87 -3.26
C LEU A 348 7.65 -10.55 -2.88
N ALA A 349 6.54 -9.97 -3.35
CA ALA A 349 5.22 -10.56 -3.26
C ALA A 349 4.67 -10.73 -4.68
N PRO A 350 3.96 -11.83 -4.98
CA PRO A 350 3.23 -11.95 -6.24
C PRO A 350 2.27 -10.78 -6.42
N ASP A 351 2.26 -10.16 -7.60
CA ASP A 351 1.20 -9.24 -7.99
C ASP A 351 0.04 -10.06 -8.53
N GLU A 352 -0.87 -10.44 -7.63
CA GLU A 352 -2.00 -11.30 -7.96
C GLU A 352 -3.03 -10.63 -8.88
N GLU A 353 -3.11 -9.28 -8.88
CA GLU A 353 -3.95 -8.53 -9.83
C GLU A 353 -3.36 -8.61 -11.23
N PHE A 354 -2.03 -8.49 -11.32
CA PHE A 354 -1.32 -8.64 -12.58
C PHE A 354 -1.36 -10.07 -13.12
N GLU A 355 -1.24 -11.08 -12.26
CA GLU A 355 -1.38 -12.48 -12.66
C GLU A 355 -2.77 -12.76 -13.27
N GLU A 356 -3.83 -12.25 -12.65
CA GLU A 356 -5.19 -12.40 -13.16
C GLU A 356 -5.42 -11.64 -14.47
N TYR A 357 -4.88 -10.42 -14.58
CA TYR A 357 -4.86 -9.67 -15.83
C TYR A 357 -4.16 -10.45 -16.96
N LEU A 358 -3.02 -11.10 -16.64
CA LEU A 358 -2.32 -11.96 -17.57
C LEU A 358 -3.14 -13.20 -17.96
N ARG A 359 -3.84 -13.83 -17.02
CA ARG A 359 -4.77 -14.93 -17.33
C ARG A 359 -5.87 -14.49 -18.28
N HIS A 360 -6.43 -13.30 -18.11
CA HIS A 360 -7.43 -12.74 -19.03
C HIS A 360 -6.88 -12.50 -20.44
N ILE A 361 -5.62 -12.09 -20.58
CA ILE A 361 -4.98 -11.87 -21.89
C ILE A 361 -4.57 -13.18 -22.56
N ILE A 362 -4.01 -14.11 -21.80
CA ILE A 362 -3.36 -15.32 -22.32
C ILE A 362 -4.37 -16.48 -22.46
N GLY A 363 -5.52 -16.40 -21.78
CA GLY A 363 -6.57 -17.42 -21.71
C GLY A 363 -6.21 -18.57 -20.77
N ASP A 364 -7.19 -19.45 -20.46
CA ASP A 364 -7.03 -20.64 -19.60
C ASP A 364 -6.08 -21.72 -20.16
N GLN A 365 -5.38 -21.45 -21.26
CA GLN A 365 -4.50 -22.43 -21.92
C GLN A 365 -3.13 -22.61 -21.26
N CYS A 366 -2.78 -21.84 -20.24
CA CYS A 366 -1.55 -22.06 -19.47
C CYS A 366 -1.84 -22.95 -18.25
N THR A 367 -2.14 -24.22 -18.49
CA THR A 367 -2.42 -25.21 -17.42
C THR A 367 -1.19 -25.90 -16.86
N GLY A 368 0.03 -25.55 -17.28
CA GLY A 368 1.20 -26.26 -16.78
C GLY A 368 2.50 -25.62 -17.20
N ASP A 369 3.32 -25.33 -16.20
CA ASP A 369 4.69 -24.83 -16.27
C ASP A 369 4.85 -23.31 -16.47
N ARG A 370 5.53 -22.67 -15.51
CA ARG A 370 5.81 -21.21 -15.50
C ARG A 370 6.59 -20.75 -16.73
N ASN A 371 7.16 -21.70 -17.47
CA ASN A 371 7.96 -21.50 -18.68
C ASN A 371 7.12 -21.22 -19.96
N GLU A 372 5.82 -21.55 -19.99
CA GLU A 372 4.95 -21.17 -21.13
C GLU A 372 4.44 -19.73 -21.02
N LEU A 373 4.22 -19.24 -19.80
CA LEU A 373 3.94 -17.82 -19.56
C LEU A 373 5.14 -16.95 -19.92
N SER A 374 6.37 -17.44 -19.71
CA SER A 374 7.59 -16.68 -19.98
C SER A 374 7.88 -16.47 -21.47
N SER A 375 7.62 -17.48 -22.29
CA SER A 375 7.90 -17.46 -23.72
C SER A 375 7.00 -16.50 -24.51
N LYS A 376 5.72 -16.35 -24.14
CA LYS A 376 4.83 -15.31 -24.73
C LYS A 376 5.12 -13.89 -24.24
N TRP A 377 5.80 -13.76 -23.09
CA TRP A 377 6.16 -12.48 -22.48
C TRP A 377 7.38 -11.82 -23.15
N GLU A 378 8.36 -12.61 -23.59
CA GLU A 378 9.58 -12.16 -24.30
C GLU A 378 9.30 -11.32 -25.56
N GLU A 379 8.14 -11.52 -26.19
CA GLU A 379 7.79 -10.90 -27.47
C GLU A 379 7.22 -9.47 -27.32
N ARG A 380 6.82 -9.03 -26.11
CA ARG A 380 6.00 -7.80 -25.95
C ARG A 380 6.48 -6.77 -24.93
N VAL A 381 7.41 -7.07 -24.02
CA VAL A 381 7.86 -6.10 -23.01
C VAL A 381 9.38 -5.99 -23.02
N ARG A 382 9.88 -4.89 -23.57
CA ARG A 382 11.28 -4.47 -23.42
C ARG A 382 11.25 -3.06 -22.86
N ILE A 383 11.84 -2.89 -21.67
CA ILE A 383 11.94 -1.66 -20.83
C ILE A 383 10.93 -1.64 -19.68
N ILE A 384 11.43 -1.86 -18.46
CA ILE A 384 10.80 -1.35 -17.24
C ILE A 384 11.57 -0.09 -16.83
N ALA A 385 10.87 1.04 -16.73
CA ALA A 385 11.39 2.23 -16.06
C ALA A 385 10.91 2.19 -14.59
N CYS A 386 11.82 1.96 -13.65
CA CYS A 386 11.50 2.07 -12.23
C CYS A 386 11.48 3.54 -11.82
N PHE A 387 10.28 4.08 -11.53
CA PHE A 387 10.12 5.40 -10.91
C PHE A 387 10.28 5.29 -9.40
N PHE A 388 11.37 5.81 -8.86
CA PHE A 388 11.47 6.11 -7.42
C PHE A 388 11.46 7.63 -7.25
N ASN A 389 10.30 8.20 -6.92
CA ASN A 389 10.24 9.52 -6.31
C ASN A 389 10.63 9.34 -4.85
N MET A 390 11.92 9.49 -4.53
CA MET A 390 12.38 9.52 -3.15
C MET A 390 12.05 10.88 -2.54
N VAL A 391 11.03 10.91 -1.68
CA VAL A 391 11.06 11.84 -0.55
C VAL A 391 12.11 11.25 0.39
N VAL A 392 13.31 11.82 0.35
CA VAL A 392 14.35 11.58 1.36
C VAL A 392 13.74 11.90 2.74
N PRO A 393 13.99 11.08 3.78
CA PRO A 393 13.39 11.26 5.11
C PRO A 393 13.59 12.66 5.70
#